data_AF-C8XCI6-F1
#
_entry.id   AF-C8XCI6-F1
#
_cell.length_a   1.000
_cell.length_b   1.000
_cell.length_c   1.000
_cell.angle_alpha   90.00
_cell.angle_beta   90.00
_cell.angle_gamma   90.00
#
_symmetry.space_group_name_H-M   'P 1'
#
loop_
_entity.id
_entity.type
_entity.pdbx_description
1 polymer ?
#
loop_
_entity_poly.entity_id
_entity_poly.type
_entity_poly.pdbx_seq_one_letter_code
_entity_poly.pdbx_strand_id
1 'polypeptide(L)' 'MKIDWASLGLVAVTTVVAAIAIVGIFSLGVSALTSGGRTASGAATPSATARIGGYLCLGVSGLLVLYGLYLIVPQFH' A
#
# COMPACT_ATOMS: atom_id res chain seq x y z
N MET A 1 3.51 -36.23 16.22
CA MET A 1 3.76 -34.88 15.65
C MET A 1 2.68 -33.95 16.17
N LYS A 2 3.03 -32.83 16.80
CA LYS A 2 2.06 -31.88 17.36
C LYS A 2 2.02 -30.71 16.38
N ILE A 3 0.90 -30.48 15.73
CA ILE A 3 0.76 -29.33 14.84
C ILE A 3 0.70 -28.09 15.72
N ASP A 4 1.59 -27.15 15.46
CA ASP A 4 1.67 -25.91 16.22
C ASP A 4 0.69 -24.91 15.62
N TRP A 5 -0.58 -25.06 16.01
CA TRP A 5 -1.69 -24.22 15.55
C TRP A 5 -1.41 -22.72 15.76
N ALA A 6 -0.63 -22.37 16.78
CA ALA A 6 -0.22 -21.00 17.04
C ALA A 6 0.70 -20.45 15.94
N SER A 7 1.63 -21.26 15.41
CA SER A 7 2.49 -20.85 14.29
C SER A 7 1.70 -20.58 13.01
N LEU A 8 0.70 -21.41 12.71
CA LEU A 8 -0.19 -21.17 11.55
C LEU A 8 -1.00 -19.89 11.72
N GLY A 9 -1.56 -19.67 12.92
CA GLY A 9 -2.28 -18.44 13.25
C GLY A 9 -1.40 -17.19 13.09
N LEU A 10 -0.15 -17.25 13.54
CA LEU A 10 0.78 -16.11 13.48
C LEU A 10 1.08 -15.69 12.03
N VAL A 11 1.38 -16.64 11.14
CA VAL A 11 1.63 -16.33 9.71
C VAL A 11 0.38 -15.75 9.05
N ALA A 12 -0.79 -16.33 9.34
CA ALA A 12 -2.06 -15.83 8.79
C ALA A 12 -2.32 -14.37 9.22
N VAL A 13 -2.16 -14.06 10.51
CA VAL A 13 -2.32 -12.68 11.00
C VAL A 13 -1.28 -11.75 10.38
N THR A 14 -0.02 -12.16 10.31
CA THR A 14 1.07 -11.33 9.78
C THR A 14 0.83 -10.97 8.31
N THR A 15 0.41 -11.93 7.48
CA THR A 15 0.12 -11.70 6.06
C THR A 15 -1.11 -10.82 5.86
N VAL A 16 -2.16 -11.00 6.66
CA VAL A 16 -3.36 -10.16 6.62
C VAL A 16 -3.03 -8.71 6.99
N VAL A 17 -2.28 -8.49 8.07
CA VAL A 17 -1.88 -7.15 8.50
C VAL A 17 -1.01 -6.46 7.45
N ALA A 18 -0.06 -7.18 6.86
CA ALA A 18 0.77 -6.65 5.77
C ALA A 18 -0.09 -6.25 4.56
N ALA A 19 -1.03 -7.11 4.15
CA ALA A 19 -1.93 -6.82 3.04
C ALA A 19 -2.79 -5.57 3.31
N ILE A 20 -3.39 -5.47 4.49
CA ILE A 20 -4.21 -4.32 4.89
C ILE A 20 -3.38 -3.03 4.88
N ALA A 21 -2.15 -3.06 5.40
CA ALA A 21 -1.28 -1.89 5.42
C ALA A 21 -0.95 -1.39 4.01
N ILE A 22 -0.55 -2.29 3.10
CA ILE A 22 -0.23 -1.96 1.71
C ILE A 22 -1.47 -1.40 0.99
N VAL A 23 -2.61 -2.10 1.08
CA VAL A 23 -3.85 -1.67 0.43
C VAL A 23 -4.34 -0.34 0.99
N GLY A 24 -4.26 -0.13 2.30
CA GLY A 24 -4.65 1.12 2.95
C GLY A 24 -3.82 2.31 2.45
N ILE A 25 -2.49 2.16 2.42
CA ILE A 25 -1.56 3.17 1.87
C ILE A 25 -1.89 3.46 0.40
N PHE A 26 -2.11 2.43 -0.41
CA PHE A 26 -2.47 2.60 -1.82
C PHE A 26 -3.80 3.34 -2.01
N SER A 27 -4.85 2.93 -1.29
CA SER A 27 -6.17 3.55 -1.35
C SER A 27 -6.14 5.01 -0.87
N LEU A 28 -5.39 5.33 0.17
CA LEU A 28 -5.19 6.71 0.62
C LEU A 28 -4.48 7.56 -0.45
N GLY A 29 -3.45 7.01 -1.10
CA GLY A 29 -2.73 7.69 -2.19
C GLY A 29 -3.62 8.01 -3.39
N VAL A 30 -4.43 7.04 -3.82
CA VAL A 30 -5.42 7.24 -4.89
C VAL A 30 -6.48 8.25 -4.48
N SER A 31 -7.02 8.13 -3.25
CA SER A 31 -7.99 9.09 -2.73
C SER A 31 -7.43 10.51 -2.71
N ALA A 32 -6.18 10.72 -2.28
CA ALA A 32 -5.54 12.04 -2.29
C ALA A 32 -5.38 12.62 -3.71
N LEU A 33 -5.08 11.78 -4.72
CA LEU A 33 -5.00 12.19 -6.12
C LEU A 33 -6.38 12.53 -6.71
N THR A 34 -7.42 11.81 -6.31
CA THR A 34 -8.78 11.95 -6.84
C THR A 34 -9.61 13.02 -6.14
N SER A 35 -9.28 13.36 -4.88
CA SER A 35 -10.05 14.32 -4.05
C SER A 35 -9.87 15.80 -4.44
N GLY A 36 -9.40 16.10 -5.65
CA GLY A 36 -9.36 17.47 -6.17
C GLY A 36 -10.75 18.10 -6.12
N GLY A 37 -10.90 19.17 -5.34
CA GLY A 37 -12.18 19.85 -5.15
C GLY A 37 -12.80 20.24 -6.49
N ARG A 38 -14.09 19.96 -6.65
CA ARG A 38 -14.88 20.44 -7.80
C ARG A 38 -14.76 21.96 -7.87
N THR A 39 -14.01 22.47 -8.83
CA THR A 39 -14.07 23.90 -9.16
C THR A 39 -15.43 24.22 -9.77
N ALA A 40 -15.90 25.46 -9.64
CA ALA A 40 -17.18 25.92 -10.16
C ALA A 40 -17.37 25.69 -11.68
N SER A 41 -16.31 25.34 -12.41
CA SER A 41 -16.29 25.00 -13.84
C SER A 41 -16.30 23.48 -14.13
N GLY A 42 -16.49 22.62 -13.12
CA GLY A 42 -16.57 21.16 -13.28
C GLY A 42 -15.22 20.42 -13.39
N ALA A 43 -14.10 21.13 -13.43
CA ALA A 43 -12.76 20.53 -13.50
C ALA A 43 -12.15 20.35 -12.10
N ALA A 44 -12.18 19.13 -11.58
CA ALA A 44 -11.45 18.76 -10.36
C ALA A 44 -9.94 18.73 -10.66
N THR A 45 -9.20 19.75 -10.22
CA THR A 45 -7.73 19.74 -10.30
C THR A 45 -7.16 19.54 -8.89
N PRO A 46 -6.50 18.40 -8.60
CA PRO A 46 -5.86 18.19 -7.31
C PRO A 46 -4.72 19.21 -7.12
N SER A 47 -4.58 19.74 -5.90
CA SER A 47 -3.49 20.67 -5.55
C SER A 47 -2.12 20.02 -5.74
N ALA A 48 -1.09 20.82 -6.03
CA ALA A 48 0.26 20.30 -6.23
C ALA A 48 0.75 19.45 -5.03
N THR A 49 0.40 19.86 -3.81
CA THR A 49 0.68 19.12 -2.57
C THR A 49 -0.02 17.76 -2.51
N ALA A 50 -1.30 17.69 -2.91
CA ALA A 50 -2.05 16.43 -2.93
C ALA A 50 -1.50 15.45 -3.98
N ARG A 51 -1.06 15.97 -5.14
CA ARG A 51 -0.37 15.16 -6.16
C ARG A 51 0.93 14.57 -5.64
N ILE A 52 1.80 15.39 -5.07
CA ILE A 52 3.09 14.92 -4.52
C ILE A 52 2.85 13.87 -3.43
N GLY A 53 1.93 14.16 -2.49
CA GLY A 53 1.61 13.24 -1.40
C GLY A 53 1.10 11.88 -1.89
N GLY A 54 0.18 11.85 -2.85
CA GLY A 54 -0.34 10.58 -3.32
C GLY A 54 0.62 9.83 -4.27
N TYR A 55 1.47 10.50 -5.06
CA TYR A 55 2.55 9.83 -5.79
C TYR A 55 3.60 9.22 -4.84
N LEU A 56 3.93 9.90 -3.74
CA LEU A 56 4.79 9.33 -2.70
C LEU A 56 4.16 8.09 -2.08
N CYS A 57 2.87 8.15 -1.74
CA CYS A 57 2.14 7.03 -1.15
C CYS A 57 2.11 5.80 -2.10
N LEU A 58 1.86 6.05 -3.39
CA LEU A 58 1.94 5.03 -4.45
C LEU A 58 3.35 4.46 -4.59
N GLY A 59 4.38 5.32 -4.58
CA GLY A 59 5.77 4.90 -4.63
C GLY A 59 6.17 4.03 -3.44
N VAL A 60 5.80 4.42 -2.22
CA VAL A 60 6.06 3.65 -0.99
C VAL A 60 5.37 2.29 -1.03
N SER A 61 4.11 2.23 -1.48
CA SER A 61 3.40 0.95 -1.65
C SER A 61 4.12 0.04 -2.66
N GLY A 62 4.57 0.60 -3.78
CA GLY A 62 5.35 -0.14 -4.78
C GLY A 62 6.68 -0.66 -4.23
N LEU A 63 7.42 0.17 -3.48
CA LEU A 63 8.65 -0.24 -2.82
C LEU A 63 8.42 -1.37 -1.81
N LEU A 64 7.34 -1.30 -1.02
CA LEU A 64 7.01 -2.36 -0.07
C LEU A 64 6.80 -3.71 -0.79
N VAL A 65 6.08 -3.70 -1.91
CA VAL A 65 5.83 -4.91 -2.71
C VAL A 65 7.12 -5.43 -3.33
N LEU A 66 7.95 -4.55 -3.90
CA LEU A 66 9.25 -4.94 -4.47
C LEU A 66 10.19 -5.52 -3.41
N TYR A 67 10.19 -4.96 -2.20
CA TYR A 67 10.96 -5.49 -1.09
C TYR A 67 10.45 -6.87 -0.62
N GLY A 68 9.12 -7.06 -0.59
CA GLY A 68 8.54 -8.39 -0.35
C GLY A 68 8.98 -9.41 -1.40
N LEU A 69 8.96 -9.04 -2.68
CA LEU A 69 9.43 -9.88 -3.79
C LEU A 69 10.91 -10.24 -3.63
N TYR A 70 11.75 -9.27 -3.24
CA TYR A 70 13.17 -9.46 -2.97
C TYR A 70 13.43 -10.49 -1.85
N LEU A 71 12.62 -10.48 -0.79
CA LEU A 71 12.73 -11.46 0.30
C LEU A 71 12.16 -12.85 -0.05
N ILE A 72 11.26 -12.94 -1.03
CA ILE A 72 10.72 -14.24 -1.49
C ILE A 72 11.70 -14.95 -2.44
N VAL A 73 12.47 -14.18 -3.23
CA VAL A 73 13.38 -14.74 -4.22
C VAL A 73 14.80 -14.86 -3.63
N PRO A 74 15.25 -16.08 -3.26
CA PRO A 74 16.56 -16.30 -2.61
C PRO A 74 17.76 -16.15 -3.56
N GLN A 75 17.54 -15.73 -4.80
CA GLN A 75 18.62 -15.42 -5.75
C GLN A 75 19.01 -13.94 -5.71
N PHE A 76 18.21 -13.10 -5.06
CA PHE A 76 18.45 -11.66 -4.95
C PHE A 76 19.02 -11.25 -3.59
N HIS A 77 18.97 -12.10 -2.57
CA HIS A 77 19.55 -11.87 -1.24
C HIS A 77 20.52 -12.98 -0.81
#